data_AF-A0A9P6P5Q5-F1
#
_entry.id   AF-A0A9P6P5Q5-F1
#
_cell.length_a   1.000
_cell.length_b   1.000
_cell.length_c   1.000
_cell.angle_alpha   90.00
_cell.angle_beta   90.00
_cell.angle_gamma   90.00
#
_symmetry.space_group_name_H-M   'P 1'
#
loop_
_entity.id
_entity.type
_entity.pdbx_description
1 polymer ?
#
loop_
_entity_poly.entity_id
_entity_poly.type
_entity_poly.pdbx_seq_one_letter_code
_entity_poly.pdbx_strand_id
1 'polypeptide(L)'
;MTDIFQFSNVYAVKPEITRLLDDKSGLAQECLRYVILPNKPPPLLSRVFSLYCGLQYGSSVRDWMAEHQVSLLPIDVRRFISFGVIKGLIYRVHKYAVLTLCNPNDAHPGTPSKKQYGKVINRNTGTTIHPDIIPFLDGRHHYDAICTELKCSPQELDEQLGFQNNTFDLDAADHSVDYGHASEMSHKESRRDGDQQTQWYVRFIYR
;
A
#
# COMPACT_ATOMS: atom_id res chain seq x y z
N MET A 1 -1.66 3.19 20.56
CA MET A 1 -0.53 2.29 20.24
C MET A 1 0.39 3.05 19.31
N THR A 2 1.63 3.31 19.72
CA THR A 2 2.61 4.02 18.90
C THR A 2 3.13 3.07 17.83
N ASP A 3 2.98 3.49 16.58
CA ASP A 3 3.56 2.82 15.43
C ASP A 3 5.08 2.63 15.59
N ILE A 4 5.57 1.41 15.36
CA ILE A 4 7.00 1.08 15.44
C ILE A 4 7.63 1.38 14.09
N PHE A 5 8.71 2.16 14.11
CA PHE A 5 9.49 2.43 12.91
C PHE A 5 10.08 1.14 12.33
N GLN A 6 9.78 0.87 11.06
CA GLN A 6 10.40 -0.18 10.26
C GLN A 6 10.74 0.35 8.86
N PHE A 7 11.77 -0.21 8.24
CA PHE A 7 12.17 0.21 6.88
C PHE A 7 11.16 -0.20 5.79
N SER A 8 10.29 -1.17 6.08
CA SER A 8 9.17 -1.58 5.23
C SER A 8 7.97 -0.62 5.31
N ASN A 9 7.96 0.30 6.28
CA ASN A 9 6.87 1.27 6.41
C ASN A 9 6.86 2.20 5.19
N VAL A 10 5.65 2.63 4.81
CA VAL A 10 5.43 3.65 3.78
C VAL A 10 4.96 4.92 4.48
N TYR A 11 5.48 6.06 4.08
CA TYR A 11 5.05 7.37 4.59
C TYR A 11 4.75 8.29 3.42
N ALA A 12 3.81 9.21 3.64
CA ALA A 12 3.47 10.24 2.67
C ALA A 12 3.53 11.63 3.31
N VAL A 13 3.93 12.61 2.51
CA VAL A 13 3.98 14.02 2.91
C VAL A 13 2.58 14.61 3.07
N LYS A 14 2.42 15.48 4.08
CA LYS A 14 1.22 16.28 4.27
C LYS A 14 1.44 17.75 3.84
N PRO A 15 0.40 18.50 3.47
CA PRO A 15 0.52 19.91 3.10
C PRO A 15 1.18 20.79 4.18
N GLU A 16 1.07 20.40 5.45
CA GLU A 16 1.70 21.07 6.60
C GLU A 16 3.23 21.08 6.53
N ILE A 17 3.85 20.32 5.61
CA ILE A 17 5.30 20.37 5.34
C ILE A 17 5.78 21.79 5.01
N THR A 18 4.92 22.61 4.41
CA THR A 18 5.17 24.03 4.09
C THR A 18 5.55 24.85 5.33
N ARG A 19 5.16 24.42 6.53
CA ARG A 19 5.54 25.06 7.80
C ARG A 19 7.05 25.00 8.07
N LEU A 20 7.79 24.08 7.46
CA LEU A 20 9.25 24.08 7.51
C LEU A 20 9.88 25.28 6.81
N LEU A 21 9.16 25.93 5.89
CA LEU A 21 9.64 27.10 5.16
C LEU A 21 9.27 28.42 5.85
N ASP A 22 8.47 28.37 6.92
CA ASP A 22 8.09 29.57 7.68
C ASP A 22 9.15 29.87 8.75
N ASP A 23 9.92 30.95 8.51
CA ASP A 23 10.97 31.44 9.41
C ASP A 23 10.44 31.77 10.81
N LYS A 24 9.16 32.14 10.95
CA LYS A 24 8.57 32.53 12.24
C LYS A 24 8.33 31.34 13.17
N SER A 25 8.21 30.14 12.60
CA SER A 25 7.86 28.93 13.36
C SER A 25 9.02 28.36 14.17
N GLY A 26 10.27 28.65 13.79
CA GLY A 26 11.46 27.99 14.34
C GLY A 26 11.56 26.49 14.06
N LEU A 27 10.59 25.91 13.35
CA LEU A 27 10.45 24.46 13.14
C LEU A 27 11.61 23.91 12.29
N ALA A 28 12.09 24.69 11.32
CA ALA A 28 13.24 24.34 10.49
C ALA A 28 14.49 24.08 11.35
N GLN A 29 14.82 25.00 12.25
CA GLN A 29 16.00 24.89 13.10
C GLN A 29 15.90 23.70 14.06
N GLU A 30 14.70 23.49 14.62
CA GLU A 30 14.42 22.31 15.44
C GLU A 30 14.60 21.01 14.65
N CYS A 31 14.07 20.97 13.42
CA CYS A 31 14.18 19.82 12.52
C CYS A 31 15.64 19.48 12.24
N LEU A 32 16.41 20.45 11.74
CA LEU A 32 17.82 20.25 11.36
C LEU A 32 18.66 19.73 12.54
N ARG A 33 18.45 20.28 13.74
CA ARG A 33 19.17 19.85 14.94
C ARG A 33 18.75 18.46 15.41
N TYR A 34 17.50 18.07 15.21
CA TYR A 34 16.99 16.78 15.66
C TYR A 34 17.41 15.64 14.73
N VAL A 35 17.34 15.83 13.41
CA VAL A 35 17.55 14.78 12.40
C VAL A 35 19.01 14.51 12.08
N ILE A 36 19.92 15.33 12.57
CA ILE A 36 21.36 15.22 12.28
C ILE A 36 21.99 13.98 12.92
N LEU A 37 22.95 13.37 12.22
CA LEU A 37 23.85 12.39 12.83
C LEU A 37 24.79 13.04 13.85
N PRO A 38 25.18 12.34 14.92
CA PRO A 38 26.11 12.86 15.91
C PRO A 38 27.45 13.24 15.26
N ASN A 39 28.01 14.38 15.67
CA ASN A 39 29.31 14.89 15.20
C ASN A 39 29.40 15.18 13.68
N LYS A 40 28.26 15.42 13.01
CA LYS A 40 28.21 15.87 11.61
C LYS A 40 27.69 17.31 11.51
N PRO A 41 27.95 18.04 10.42
CA PRO A 41 27.33 19.34 10.17
C PRO A 41 25.86 19.18 9.76
N PRO A 42 24.98 20.15 10.10
CA PRO A 42 23.56 20.05 9.80
C PRO A 42 23.33 20.05 8.28
N PRO A 43 22.38 19.25 7.78
CA PRO A 43 22.03 19.25 6.37
C PRO A 43 21.38 20.58 5.97
N LEU A 44 21.37 20.89 4.68
CA LEU A 44 20.63 22.03 4.15
C LEU A 44 19.12 21.83 4.31
N LEU A 45 18.40 22.87 4.71
CA LEU A 45 16.94 22.84 4.84
C LEU A 45 16.26 22.44 3.53
N SER A 46 16.72 22.97 2.40
CA SER A 46 16.20 22.63 1.07
C SER A 46 16.32 21.14 0.78
N ARG A 47 17.41 20.50 1.22
CA ARG A 47 17.60 19.05 1.05
C ARG A 47 16.65 18.27 1.95
N VAL A 48 16.51 18.65 3.21
CA VAL A 48 15.56 18.03 4.16
C VAL A 48 14.12 18.16 3.65
N PHE A 49 13.75 19.33 3.14
CA PHE A 49 12.44 19.57 2.56
C PHE A 49 12.19 18.69 1.33
N SER A 50 13.14 18.65 0.38
CA SER A 50 13.07 17.78 -0.80
C SER A 50 12.95 16.30 -0.41
N LEU A 51 13.66 15.86 0.62
CA LEU A 51 13.58 14.50 1.14
C LEU A 51 12.19 14.17 1.70
N TYR A 52 11.56 15.09 2.43
CA TYR A 52 10.18 14.90 2.89
C TYR A 52 9.20 14.84 1.71
N CYS A 53 9.36 15.70 0.72
CA CYS A 53 8.53 15.69 -0.48
C CYS A 53 8.68 14.41 -1.32
N GLY A 54 9.83 13.71 -1.21
CA GLY A 54 10.05 12.42 -1.85
C GLY A 54 9.33 11.25 -1.18
N LEU A 55 8.75 11.44 0.02
CA LEU A 55 7.94 10.42 0.68
C LEU A 55 6.54 10.39 0.05
N GLN A 56 6.24 9.30 -0.66
CA GLN A 56 5.01 9.10 -1.41
C GLN A 56 4.45 7.70 -1.23
N TYR A 57 3.20 7.52 -1.65
CA TYR A 57 2.56 6.20 -1.69
C TYR A 57 3.36 5.24 -2.56
N GLY A 58 3.38 3.96 -2.15
CA GLY A 58 3.97 2.89 -2.96
C GLY A 58 5.50 2.73 -2.83
N SER A 59 6.20 3.64 -2.14
CA SER A 59 7.63 3.49 -1.86
C SER A 59 7.87 3.29 -0.36
N SER A 60 8.56 2.22 0.02
CA SER A 60 8.93 2.01 1.42
C SER A 60 10.06 2.95 1.82
N VAL A 61 10.27 3.17 3.13
CA VAL A 61 11.42 3.95 3.62
C VAL A 61 12.74 3.38 3.07
N ARG A 62 12.84 2.06 2.93
CA ARG A 62 14.01 1.39 2.33
C ARG A 62 14.24 1.86 0.90
N ASP A 63 13.21 1.82 0.07
CA ASP A 63 13.31 2.15 -1.36
C ASP A 63 13.58 3.64 -1.54
N TRP A 64 12.86 4.48 -0.80
CA TRP A 64 13.09 5.93 -0.73
C TRP A 64 14.53 6.27 -0.32
N MET A 65 15.09 5.58 0.68
CA MET A 65 16.48 5.78 1.12
C MET A 65 17.48 5.48 0.00
N ALA A 66 17.25 4.39 -0.75
CA ALA A 66 18.10 4.00 -1.87
C ALA A 66 17.99 5.01 -3.01
N GLU A 67 16.77 5.37 -3.40
CA GLU A 67 16.46 6.33 -4.47
C GLU A 67 17.11 7.71 -4.21
N HIS A 68 16.99 8.21 -2.98
CA HIS A 68 17.50 9.55 -2.61
C HIS A 68 18.94 9.53 -2.05
N GLN A 69 19.59 8.37 -2.04
CA GLN A 69 20.92 8.12 -1.49
C GLN A 69 21.10 8.68 -0.06
N VAL A 70 20.08 8.49 0.78
CA VAL A 70 20.02 9.07 2.13
C VAL A 70 21.16 8.57 3.02
N SER A 71 21.64 7.35 2.77
CA SER A 71 22.78 6.76 3.48
C SER A 71 24.09 7.56 3.35
N LEU A 72 24.21 8.44 2.35
CA LEU A 72 25.37 9.32 2.15
C LEU A 72 25.23 10.68 2.84
N LEU A 73 24.04 10.98 3.38
CA LEU A 73 23.74 12.27 4.01
C LEU A 73 23.97 12.21 5.53
N PRO A 74 24.27 13.35 6.18
CA PRO A 74 24.45 13.44 7.63
C PRO A 74 23.11 13.38 8.41
N ILE A 75 22.19 12.50 8.02
CA ILE A 75 20.81 12.42 8.51
C ILE A 75 20.56 11.06 9.17
N ASP A 76 20.06 11.07 10.41
CA ASP A 76 19.51 9.91 11.09
C ASP A 76 18.07 9.69 10.59
N VAL A 77 17.88 8.65 9.77
CA VAL A 77 16.59 8.34 9.13
C VAL A 77 15.49 8.08 10.16
N ARG A 78 15.80 7.39 11.27
CA ARG A 78 14.81 7.10 12.30
C ARG A 78 14.33 8.41 12.93
N ARG A 79 15.25 9.33 13.23
CA ARG A 79 14.90 10.66 13.75
C ARG A 79 14.18 11.51 12.72
N PHE A 80 14.57 11.44 11.45
CA PHE A 80 13.89 12.12 10.35
C PHE A 80 12.42 11.74 10.28
N ILE A 81 12.12 10.43 10.19
CA ILE A 81 10.74 9.94 10.15
C ILE A 81 10.00 10.25 11.44
N SER A 82 10.62 10.02 12.61
CA SER A 82 10.00 10.31 13.90
C SER A 82 9.63 11.78 14.04
N PHE A 83 10.51 12.71 13.65
CA PHE A 83 10.25 14.14 13.69
C PHE A 83 9.07 14.50 12.79
N GLY A 84 9.08 14.02 11.55
CA GLY A 84 8.00 14.28 10.60
C GLY A 84 6.64 13.79 11.12
N VAL A 85 6.58 12.59 11.73
CA VAL A 85 5.34 12.05 12.31
C VAL A 85 4.90 12.88 13.52
N ILE A 86 5.81 13.15 14.47
CA ILE A 86 5.50 13.89 15.71
C ILE A 86 5.02 15.32 15.41
N LYS A 87 5.63 15.98 14.42
CA LYS A 87 5.27 17.36 14.02
C LYS A 87 4.09 17.42 13.04
N GLY A 88 3.58 16.26 12.61
CA GLY A 88 2.45 16.16 11.69
C GLY A 88 2.77 16.57 10.25
N LEU A 89 4.03 16.48 9.84
CA LEU A 89 4.50 16.80 8.49
C LEU A 89 4.32 15.62 7.52
N ILE A 90 4.34 14.40 8.04
CA ILE A 90 4.10 13.16 7.31
C ILE A 90 3.10 12.30 8.10
N TYR A 91 2.59 11.26 7.45
CA TYR A 91 1.81 10.21 8.09
C TYR A 91 2.19 8.86 7.51
N ARG A 92 1.96 7.80 8.31
CA ARG A 92 2.17 6.43 7.86
C ARG A 92 1.01 6.03 6.95
N VAL A 93 1.35 5.42 5.83
CA VAL A 93 0.41 4.78 4.92
C VAL A 93 0.39 3.30 5.24
N HIS A 94 -0.79 2.79 5.54
CA HIS A 94 -1.05 1.39 5.84
C HIS A 94 -1.71 0.71 4.63
N LYS A 95 -1.29 -0.54 4.37
CA LYS A 95 -1.90 -1.42 3.35
C LYS A 95 -3.09 -2.15 3.97
N TYR A 96 -4.24 -2.15 3.30
CA TYR A 96 -5.46 -2.85 3.71
C TYR A 96 -5.93 -3.77 2.59
N ALA A 97 -6.28 -5.00 2.93
CA ALA A 97 -6.89 -5.93 2.00
C ALA A 97 -8.42 -5.86 2.12
N VAL A 98 -9.11 -5.85 0.97
CA VAL A 98 -10.56 -5.81 0.87
C VAL A 98 -11.02 -6.94 -0.03
N LEU A 99 -11.84 -7.84 0.50
CA LEU A 99 -12.46 -8.89 -0.28
C LEU A 99 -13.67 -8.30 -1.02
N THR A 100 -13.68 -8.42 -2.35
CA THR A 100 -14.76 -7.89 -3.19
C THR A 100 -15.34 -9.00 -4.06
N LEU A 101 -16.67 -8.97 -4.20
CA LEU A 101 -17.41 -9.91 -5.04
C LEU A 101 -17.22 -9.55 -6.52
N CYS A 102 -17.06 -10.53 -7.40
CA CYS A 102 -17.03 -10.32 -8.84
C CYS A 102 -18.40 -10.00 -9.47
N ASN A 103 -19.35 -9.41 -8.74
CA ASN A 103 -20.65 -9.03 -9.29
C ASN A 103 -20.67 -7.51 -9.58
N PRO A 104 -20.68 -7.07 -10.85
CA PRO A 104 -20.58 -5.65 -11.19
C PRO A 104 -21.79 -4.81 -10.80
N ASN A 105 -22.89 -5.43 -10.34
CA ASN A 105 -24.14 -4.74 -9.98
C ASN A 105 -24.36 -4.59 -8.47
N ASP A 106 -23.55 -5.23 -7.62
CA ASP A 106 -23.69 -5.11 -6.17
C ASP A 106 -22.69 -4.05 -5.67
N ALA A 107 -23.14 -2.80 -5.61
CA ALA A 107 -22.40 -1.66 -5.06
C ALA A 107 -22.17 -1.74 -3.53
N HIS A 108 -22.15 -2.94 -2.97
CA HIS A 108 -21.93 -3.20 -1.56
C HIS A 108 -20.80 -4.22 -1.39
N PRO A 109 -19.65 -3.83 -0.80
CA PRO A 109 -18.63 -4.76 -0.35
C PRO A 109 -19.20 -5.59 0.82
N GLY A 110 -19.93 -6.65 0.48
CA GLY A 110 -20.45 -7.59 1.46
C GLY A 110 -19.33 -8.55 1.87
N THR A 111 -18.98 -8.59 3.14
CA THR A 111 -18.18 -9.70 3.67
C THR A 111 -18.99 -10.99 3.53
N PRO A 112 -18.39 -12.10 3.07
CA PRO A 112 -19.11 -13.36 2.96
C PRO A 112 -19.67 -13.78 4.33
N SER A 113 -20.82 -14.45 4.32
CA SER A 113 -21.37 -15.01 5.56
C SER A 113 -20.42 -16.09 6.09
N LYS A 114 -20.29 -16.26 7.42
CA LYS A 114 -19.39 -17.26 8.05
C LYS A 114 -19.53 -18.68 7.49
N LYS A 115 -20.71 -19.04 6.95
CA LYS A 115 -20.97 -20.34 6.31
C LYS A 115 -20.26 -20.53 4.95
N GLN A 116 -19.81 -19.45 4.33
CA GLN A 116 -19.21 -19.43 2.99
C GLN A 116 -17.68 -19.38 3.01
N TYR A 117 -17.04 -19.15 4.17
CA TYR A 117 -15.59 -18.98 4.29
C TYR A 117 -14.79 -20.16 3.72
N GLY A 118 -15.25 -21.39 3.92
CA GLY A 118 -14.58 -22.59 3.37
C GLY A 118 -14.66 -22.76 1.85
N LYS A 119 -15.39 -21.91 1.12
CA LYS A 119 -15.53 -21.97 -0.34
C LYS A 119 -15.06 -20.70 -1.06
N VAL A 120 -14.51 -19.71 -0.34
CA VAL A 120 -14.03 -18.46 -0.94
C VAL A 120 -12.74 -18.74 -1.71
N ILE A 121 -12.84 -18.75 -3.04
CA ILE A 121 -11.70 -18.87 -3.94
C ILE A 121 -11.25 -17.45 -4.30
N ASN A 122 -9.97 -17.17 -4.05
CA ASN A 122 -9.33 -15.95 -4.49
C ASN A 122 -8.99 -16.06 -5.97
N ARG A 123 -9.51 -15.14 -6.79
CA ARG A 123 -9.16 -15.05 -8.21
C ARG A 123 -7.68 -14.74 -8.45
N ASN A 124 -7.02 -14.03 -7.53
CA ASN A 124 -5.61 -13.63 -7.70
C ASN A 124 -4.65 -14.83 -7.60
N THR A 125 -4.97 -15.83 -6.76
CA THR A 125 -4.13 -17.00 -6.52
C THR A 125 -4.70 -18.28 -7.15
N GLY A 126 -5.99 -18.31 -7.45
CA GLY A 126 -6.72 -19.54 -7.82
C GLY A 126 -6.90 -20.51 -6.64
N THR A 127 -6.55 -20.13 -5.41
CA THR A 127 -6.61 -20.96 -4.21
C THR A 127 -7.69 -20.49 -3.24
N THR A 128 -8.08 -21.38 -2.32
CA THR A 128 -9.00 -21.03 -1.22
C THR A 128 -8.29 -20.14 -0.20
N ILE A 129 -8.90 -19.01 0.16
CA ILE A 129 -8.38 -18.16 1.25
C ILE A 129 -8.62 -18.88 2.57
N HIS A 130 -7.64 -18.87 3.48
CA HIS A 130 -7.82 -19.44 4.82
C HIS A 130 -9.01 -18.76 5.53
N PRO A 131 -9.94 -19.52 6.14
CA PRO A 131 -11.17 -18.97 6.71
C PRO A 131 -10.91 -17.91 7.80
N ASP A 132 -9.78 -17.99 8.49
CA ASP A 132 -9.40 -17.05 9.55
C ASP A 132 -8.94 -15.68 9.02
N ILE A 133 -8.50 -15.58 7.77
CA ILE A 133 -8.08 -14.31 7.16
C ILE A 133 -9.30 -13.49 6.72
N ILE A 134 -10.34 -14.17 6.23
CA ILE A 134 -11.52 -13.55 5.61
C ILE A 134 -12.19 -12.47 6.48
N PRO A 135 -12.37 -12.64 7.80
CA PRO A 135 -12.92 -11.60 8.68
C PRO A 135 -12.13 -10.28 8.66
N PHE A 136 -10.83 -10.33 8.39
CA PHE A 136 -9.94 -9.17 8.37
C PHE A 136 -9.88 -8.49 6.99
N LEU A 137 -10.47 -9.08 5.95
CA LEU A 137 -10.51 -8.52 4.59
C LEU A 137 -11.67 -7.53 4.40
N ASP A 138 -11.96 -6.74 5.44
CA ASP A 138 -13.05 -5.77 5.49
C ASP A 138 -12.59 -4.33 5.14
N GLY A 139 -11.29 -4.14 4.90
CA GLY A 139 -10.69 -2.82 4.67
C GLY A 139 -10.57 -1.95 5.92
N ARG A 140 -10.81 -2.50 7.11
CA ARG A 140 -10.62 -1.83 8.40
C ARG A 140 -9.37 -2.32 9.13
N HIS A 141 -8.93 -3.54 8.83
CA HIS A 141 -7.70 -4.11 9.37
C HIS A 141 -6.54 -3.89 8.40
N HIS A 142 -5.52 -3.16 8.84
CA HIS A 142 -4.30 -3.03 8.06
C HIS A 142 -3.46 -4.31 8.15
N TYR A 143 -2.60 -4.53 7.16
CA TYR A 143 -1.74 -5.70 7.02
C TYR A 143 -1.03 -6.08 8.32
N ASP A 144 -0.37 -5.14 9.01
CA ASP A 144 0.35 -5.48 10.25
C ASP A 144 -0.57 -6.03 11.35
N ALA A 145 -1.82 -5.57 11.44
CA ALA A 145 -2.78 -6.07 12.44
C ALA A 145 -3.17 -7.51 12.11
N ILE A 146 -3.36 -7.82 10.83
CA ILE A 146 -3.68 -9.17 10.34
C ILE A 146 -2.51 -10.12 10.65
N CYS A 147 -1.28 -9.73 10.30
CA CYS A 147 -0.07 -10.51 10.57
C CYS A 147 0.11 -10.77 12.07
N THR A 148 -0.17 -9.77 12.90
CA THR A 148 -0.05 -9.89 14.37
C THR A 148 -1.08 -10.85 14.94
N GLU A 149 -2.33 -10.75 14.51
CA GLU A 149 -3.43 -11.57 15.04
C GLU A 149 -3.32 -13.03 14.58
N LEU A 150 -2.97 -13.25 13.30
CA LEU A 150 -2.84 -14.59 12.72
C LEU A 150 -1.46 -15.22 12.92
N LYS A 151 -0.51 -14.47 13.51
CA LYS A 151 0.88 -14.90 13.74
C LYS A 151 1.57 -15.38 12.46
N CYS A 152 1.28 -14.73 11.34
CA CYS A 152 1.89 -15.00 10.05
C CYS A 152 2.80 -13.86 9.61
N SER A 153 3.73 -14.15 8.70
CA SER A 153 4.58 -13.13 8.09
C SER A 153 3.82 -12.37 6.98
N PRO A 154 4.23 -11.13 6.66
CA PRO A 154 3.65 -10.41 5.52
C PRO A 154 3.77 -11.15 4.18
N GLN A 155 4.83 -11.95 4.00
CA GLN A 155 5.05 -12.75 2.80
C GLN A 155 4.03 -13.88 2.68
N GLU A 156 3.79 -14.62 3.77
CA GLU A 156 2.75 -15.66 3.82
C GLU A 156 1.36 -15.07 3.56
N LEU A 157 1.09 -13.88 4.11
CA LEU A 157 -0.18 -13.19 3.86
C LEU A 157 -0.30 -12.74 2.40
N ASP A 158 0.79 -12.24 1.79
CA ASP A 158 0.81 -11.86 0.37
C ASP A 158 0.62 -13.07 -0.56
N GLU A 159 1.20 -14.24 -0.24
CA GLU A 159 1.00 -15.49 -0.97
C GLU A 159 -0.46 -15.95 -0.94
N GLN A 160 -1.14 -15.83 0.21
CA GLN A 160 -2.55 -16.21 0.33
C GLN A 160 -3.50 -15.22 -0.36
N LEU A 161 -3.15 -13.93 -0.37
CA LEU A 161 -3.98 -12.89 -0.97
C LEU A 161 -3.65 -12.61 -2.44
N GLY A 162 -2.56 -13.19 -2.96
CA GLY A 162 -2.11 -13.02 -4.33
C GLY A 162 -1.68 -11.59 -4.62
N PHE A 163 -0.99 -10.95 -3.67
CA PHE A 163 -0.41 -9.65 -3.89
C PHE A 163 0.79 -9.79 -4.82
N GLN A 164 0.61 -9.47 -6.10
CA GLN A 164 1.72 -9.33 -7.02
C GLN A 164 2.35 -7.96 -6.81
N ASN A 165 3.65 -7.92 -6.50
CA ASN A 165 4.48 -6.70 -6.54
C ASN A 165 4.66 -6.23 -8.00
N ASN A 166 3.59 -6.12 -8.77
CA ASN A 166 3.69 -5.46 -10.05
C ASN A 166 3.88 -3.98 -9.77
N THR A 167 5.11 -3.55 -9.98
CA THR A 167 5.48 -2.26 -10.54
C THR A 167 4.27 -1.64 -11.23
N PHE A 168 3.92 -0.44 -10.78
CA PHE A 168 2.88 0.38 -11.37
C PHE A 168 3.21 0.60 -12.85
N ASP A 169 2.75 -0.28 -13.73
CA ASP A 169 2.57 0.01 -15.14
C ASP A 169 1.43 1.02 -15.21
N LEU A 170 1.83 2.29 -15.12
CA LEU A 170 1.08 3.40 -15.67
C LEU A 170 0.78 3.05 -17.12
N ASP A 171 -0.52 2.87 -17.39
CA ASP A 171 -1.19 2.90 -18.69
C ASP A 171 -0.27 3.21 -19.88
N ALA A 172 0.35 2.17 -20.44
CA ALA A 172 0.75 2.16 -21.84
C ALA A 172 -0.50 1.93 -22.70
N ALA A 173 -1.37 2.93 -22.76
CA ALA A 173 -2.36 3.03 -23.82
C ALA A 173 -1.62 3.48 -25.10
N ASP A 174 -1.07 2.50 -25.80
CA ASP A 174 -0.49 2.68 -27.13
C ASP A 174 -1.58 3.04 -28.15
N HIS A 175 -1.16 3.87 -29.09
CA HIS A 175 -1.94 4.46 -30.17
C HIS A 175 -2.46 3.40 -31.16
N SER A 176 -3.75 3.50 -31.48
CA SER A 176 -4.41 3.30 -32.79
C SER A 176 -3.81 2.32 -33.82
N VAL A 177 -4.61 1.36 -34.33
CA VAL A 177 -4.99 1.23 -35.77
C VAL A 177 -6.29 0.38 -35.92
N ASP A 178 -7.19 0.88 -36.77
CA ASP A 178 -8.42 0.31 -37.33
C ASP A 178 -8.20 -0.93 -38.22
N TYR A 179 -9.11 -1.92 -38.18
CA TYR A 179 -9.57 -2.70 -39.34
C TYR A 179 -10.78 -3.56 -38.95
N GLY A 180 -11.94 -3.29 -39.56
CA GLY A 180 -13.13 -4.14 -39.43
C GLY A 180 -13.09 -5.39 -40.32
N HIS A 181 -13.70 -6.48 -39.84
CA HIS A 181 -14.52 -7.38 -40.67
C HIS A 181 -15.42 -8.26 -39.81
N ALA A 182 -16.70 -8.37 -40.20
CA ALA A 182 -17.69 -9.25 -39.62
C ALA A 182 -17.59 -10.66 -40.23
N SER A 183 -17.85 -11.71 -39.43
CA SER A 183 -18.47 -12.96 -39.91
C SER A 183 -19.01 -13.76 -38.73
N GLU A 184 -20.30 -14.07 -38.82
CA GLU A 184 -21.01 -15.08 -38.02
C GLU A 184 -20.44 -16.48 -38.23
N MET A 185 -20.42 -17.31 -37.20
CA MET A 185 -21.05 -18.64 -37.24
C MET A 185 -21.08 -19.29 -35.84
N SER A 186 -22.26 -19.79 -35.52
CA SER A 186 -22.63 -20.50 -34.31
C SER A 186 -22.11 -21.94 -34.29
N HIS A 187 -21.79 -22.48 -33.11
CA HIS A 187 -22.38 -23.75 -32.66
C HIS A 187 -22.08 -24.11 -31.20
N LYS A 188 -23.20 -24.38 -30.51
CA LYS A 188 -23.41 -25.41 -29.47
C LYS A 188 -22.86 -25.19 -28.07
N GLU A 189 -23.75 -24.57 -27.29
CA GLU A 189 -24.07 -24.88 -25.91
C GLU A 189 -23.91 -26.36 -25.53
N SER A 190 -22.98 -26.64 -24.63
CA SER A 190 -23.04 -27.79 -23.73
C SER A 190 -23.17 -27.27 -22.32
N ARG A 191 -24.43 -27.26 -21.84
CA ARG A 191 -24.78 -27.12 -20.43
C ARG A 191 -23.99 -28.12 -19.60
N ARG A 192 -23.18 -27.61 -18.68
CA ARG A 192 -22.84 -28.31 -17.44
C ARG A 192 -23.38 -27.47 -16.30
N ASP A 193 -24.45 -27.95 -15.69
CA ASP A 193 -24.78 -27.63 -14.31
C ASP A 193 -23.53 -27.87 -13.45
N GLY A 194 -23.13 -26.87 -12.69
CA GLY A 194 -22.05 -26.95 -11.73
C GLY A 194 -21.96 -25.61 -11.03
N ASP A 195 -22.22 -25.60 -9.72
CA ASP A 195 -22.11 -24.50 -8.75
C ASP A 195 -21.57 -23.20 -9.38
N GLN A 196 -22.39 -22.15 -9.45
CA GLN A 196 -21.89 -20.77 -9.64
C GLN A 196 -21.02 -20.46 -8.42
N GLN A 197 -19.79 -20.95 -8.44
CA GLN A 197 -18.84 -20.82 -7.37
C GLN A 197 -18.50 -19.35 -7.32
N THR A 198 -19.07 -18.68 -6.33
CA THR A 198 -19.00 -17.24 -6.20
C THR A 198 -17.53 -16.85 -6.10
N GLN A 199 -16.96 -16.32 -7.18
CA GLN A 199 -15.55 -15.96 -7.25
C GLN A 199 -15.35 -14.60 -6.57
N TRP A 200 -14.34 -14.53 -5.70
CA TRP A 200 -13.98 -13.32 -4.98
C TRP A 200 -12.60 -12.87 -5.44
N TYR A 201 -12.36 -11.56 -5.43
CA TYR A 201 -11.03 -11.00 -5.66
C TYR A 201 -10.63 -10.11 -4.50
N VAL A 202 -9.34 -10.11 -4.18
CA VAL A 202 -8.79 -9.25 -3.13
C VAL A 202 -8.25 -7.99 -3.77
N ARG A 203 -8.75 -6.83 -3.32
CA ARG A 203 -8.25 -5.51 -3.69
C ARG A 203 -7.42 -4.95 -2.54
N PHE A 204 -6.35 -4.23 -2.87
CA PHE A 204 -5.52 -3.54 -1.88
C PHE A 204 -5.79 -2.04 -1.94
N ILE A 205 -5.97 -1.44 -0.77
CA ILE A 205 -6.12 0.01 -0.60
C ILE A 205 -5.06 0.51 0.39
N TYR A 206 -4.63 1.75 0.21
CA TYR A 206 -3.59 2.38 1.02
C TYR A 206 -4.18 3.61 1.70
N ARG A 207 -4.04 3.74 3.02
CA ARG A 207 -4.59 4.86 3.81
C ARG A 207 -3.64 5.31 4.91
#